data_AF-A0A1S2Y982-F1
#
_entry.id   AF-A0A1S2Y982-F1
#
_cell.length_a   1.000
_cell.length_b   1.000
_cell.length_c   1.000
_cell.angle_alpha   90.00
_cell.angle_beta   90.00
_cell.angle_gamma   90.00
#
_symmetry.space_group_name_H-M   'P 1'
#
loop_
_entity.id
_entity.type
_entity.pdbx_description
1 polymer ?
#
loop_
_entity_poly.entity_id
_entity_poly.type
_entity_poly.pdbx_seq_one_letter_code
_entity_poly.pdbx_strand_id
1 'polypeptide(L)'
;MHTHLKPLKDKKKYSSFSHRRSPCAIVPSFLRAVLTRSCSVPASFLHAFCFAINHSAMAAYTTDEARQLSVSPDPIKVTLSDGNVKEGKNCKISANLASNALIAKEHLHQATLYDHKILGVKQELIIHHEWSPGSWFFLPHGARIYNKLMDFIRNQYRDRGYQEVISPNVFNMDLWVQSGHAKHYKEDMFVLEIDKQEFGLKPMNCPGHCLIFKHRVRSYRELPLRLADFGVLHRNEGSGNLCGLTHSRRFQQDDAHIFCRESQIKDEVIKALNFIDYVYQIFGFTYELQLSTRPERCFRDFEMWEKTENALREALDEFGKPWQLIEGEGAFYGPKIDISVSDAFSRKFQCGTLQLDFQLPDSFKLEFSTEDEAKTERPVMIHRSILGSVEHMFAILLEHYKGKWPFWLSPRQAILCPVSEKSQAYALQVRDQIHQAGYYVDVDTTDSKIQKKVHEARVTQYNYILVVGEEEANTGQVSVQLRDKEDHCVLSIEDLLKHFKDEVVVFH
;
A
#
# COMPACT_ATOMS: atom_id res chain seq x y z
N MET A 1 -12.15 14.51 46.95
CA MET A 1 -11.04 15.47 47.11
C MET A 1 -11.13 16.50 46.00
N HIS A 2 -11.63 17.68 46.33
CA HIS A 2 -11.68 18.86 45.47
C HIS A 2 -10.37 19.65 45.60
N THR A 3 -9.81 20.09 44.48
CA THR A 3 -9.07 21.37 44.30
C THR A 3 -8.93 21.59 42.79
N HIS A 4 -9.77 22.42 42.16
CA HIS A 4 -9.60 23.86 41.93
C HIS A 4 -8.32 24.24 41.17
N LEU A 5 -8.47 24.50 39.86
CA LEU A 5 -7.64 25.46 39.13
C LEU A 5 -8.55 26.47 38.44
N LYS A 6 -8.39 27.75 38.81
CA LYS A 6 -9.04 28.92 38.22
C LYS A 6 -8.41 29.27 36.87
N PRO A 7 -9.16 29.89 35.94
CA PRO A 7 -8.66 30.24 34.60
C PRO A 7 -7.89 31.57 34.62
N LEU A 8 -6.76 31.61 33.93
CA LEU A 8 -6.05 32.85 33.61
C LEU A 8 -6.71 33.51 32.39
N LYS A 9 -7.24 34.71 32.62
CA LYS A 9 -7.59 35.70 31.61
C LYS A 9 -6.29 36.29 31.08
N ASP A 10 -6.07 36.25 29.77
CA ASP A 10 -5.61 37.45 29.07
C ASP A 10 -6.03 37.49 27.61
N LYS A 11 -6.61 38.63 27.26
CA LYS A 11 -7.25 38.95 26.00
C LYS A 11 -6.20 39.39 24.98
N LYS A 12 -6.12 38.73 23.83
CA LYS A 12 -5.72 39.39 22.58
C LYS A 12 -6.73 39.07 21.47
N LYS A 13 -7.24 40.15 20.89
CA LYS A 13 -8.26 40.24 19.86
C LYS A 13 -7.86 39.43 18.62
N TYR A 14 -8.73 38.55 18.15
CA TYR A 14 -8.86 38.27 16.71
C TYR A 14 -10.34 38.31 16.34
N SER A 15 -10.67 39.28 15.52
CA SER A 15 -11.98 39.58 14.98
C SER A 15 -12.42 38.53 13.98
N SER A 16 -13.68 38.13 14.11
CA SER A 16 -14.50 37.41 13.15
C SER A 16 -14.39 37.95 11.72
N PHE A 17 -14.12 37.06 10.75
CA PHE A 17 -14.58 37.21 9.38
C PHE A 17 -15.12 35.86 8.90
N SER A 18 -16.44 35.75 8.91
CA SER A 18 -17.18 34.77 8.11
C SER A 18 -17.05 35.16 6.64
N HIS A 19 -16.64 34.26 5.76
CA HIS A 19 -16.98 34.31 4.34
C HIS A 19 -16.89 32.90 3.74
N ARG A 20 -18.04 32.36 3.35
CA ARG A 20 -18.16 31.23 2.43
C ARG A 20 -17.46 31.60 1.13
N ARG A 21 -16.43 30.87 0.70
CA ARG A 21 -16.01 30.82 -0.72
C ARG A 21 -15.50 29.43 -1.08
N SER A 22 -16.11 28.91 -2.13
CA SER A 22 -15.87 27.66 -2.84
C SER A 22 -14.44 27.62 -3.44
N PRO A 23 -13.76 26.46 -3.48
CA PRO A 23 -12.45 26.34 -4.12
C PRO A 23 -12.64 26.04 -5.61
N CYS A 24 -12.89 27.08 -6.42
CA CYS A 24 -12.80 26.99 -7.88
C CYS A 24 -12.59 28.40 -8.46
N ALA A 25 -11.41 29.00 -8.23
CA ALA A 25 -10.97 30.25 -8.89
C ALA A 25 -9.52 30.63 -8.52
N ILE A 26 -8.53 29.78 -8.81
CA ILE A 26 -7.11 30.22 -8.85
C ILE A 26 -6.46 29.66 -10.12
N VAL A 27 -7.11 29.91 -11.26
CA VAL A 27 -6.52 29.94 -12.61
C VAL A 27 -7.52 30.79 -13.41
N PRO A 28 -7.41 32.15 -13.49
CA PRO A 28 -6.54 32.79 -14.49
C PRO A 28 -6.23 34.29 -14.17
N SER A 29 -5.22 34.58 -13.35
CA SER A 29 -4.72 35.97 -13.18
C SER A 29 -3.33 36.19 -13.80
N PHE A 30 -2.62 35.11 -14.13
CA PHE A 30 -1.34 35.16 -14.83
C PHE A 30 -1.49 35.29 -16.36
N LEU A 31 -2.56 34.72 -16.94
CA LEU A 31 -2.82 34.76 -18.39
C LEU A 31 -3.28 36.13 -18.92
N ARG A 32 -3.81 37.01 -18.06
CA ARG A 32 -4.30 38.35 -18.49
C ARG A 32 -3.19 39.41 -18.55
N ALA A 33 -2.06 39.18 -17.88
CA ALA A 33 -0.93 40.12 -17.86
C ALA A 33 0.01 39.98 -19.08
N VAL A 34 0.01 38.83 -19.75
CA VAL A 34 0.89 38.56 -20.91
C VAL A 34 0.27 39.04 -22.23
N LEU A 35 -1.06 39.22 -22.29
CA LEU A 35 -1.77 39.61 -23.51
C LEU A 35 -1.94 41.14 -23.72
N THR A 36 -1.34 41.99 -22.88
CA THR A 36 -1.51 43.47 -22.99
C THR A 36 -0.22 44.28 -22.97
N ARG A 37 0.97 43.64 -23.06
CA ARG A 37 2.24 44.37 -23.23
C ARG A 37 3.09 43.71 -24.31
N SER A 38 3.50 44.53 -25.27
CA SER A 38 4.43 44.22 -26.35
C SER A 38 5.81 43.87 -25.79
N CYS A 39 6.05 42.58 -25.54
CA CYS A 39 7.39 42.04 -25.31
C CYS A 39 7.75 41.09 -26.46
N SER A 40 8.89 41.35 -27.10
CA SER A 40 9.49 40.50 -28.12
C SER A 40 9.99 39.20 -27.49
N VAL A 41 9.39 38.07 -27.87
CA VAL A 41 9.79 36.74 -27.40
C VAL A 41 10.56 36.02 -28.53
N PRO A 42 11.74 35.42 -28.26
CA PRO A 42 12.51 34.70 -29.28
C PRO A 42 11.77 33.46 -29.81
N ALA A 43 11.99 33.12 -31.09
CA ALA A 43 11.25 32.07 -31.82
C ALA A 43 11.32 30.66 -31.20
N SER A 44 12.28 30.38 -30.33
CA SER A 44 12.39 29.12 -29.58
C SER A 44 11.30 28.95 -28.51
N PHE A 45 10.67 30.04 -28.04
CA PHE A 45 9.59 29.99 -27.05
C PHE A 45 8.19 29.77 -27.66
N LEU A 46 7.99 30.05 -28.97
CA LEU A 46 6.69 29.83 -29.64
C LEU A 46 6.33 28.34 -29.73
N HIS A 47 7.31 27.45 -29.89
CA HIS A 47 7.05 26.00 -29.95
C HIS A 47 6.52 25.46 -28.62
N ALA A 48 7.07 25.91 -27.49
CA ALA A 48 6.58 25.54 -26.16
C ALA A 48 5.21 26.17 -25.84
N PHE A 49 4.95 27.39 -26.32
CA PHE A 49 3.68 28.09 -26.10
C PHE A 49 2.53 27.48 -26.91
N CYS A 50 2.75 27.09 -28.16
CA CYS A 50 1.78 26.33 -28.96
C CYS A 50 1.52 24.94 -28.36
N PHE A 51 2.54 24.28 -27.78
CA PHE A 51 2.37 23.00 -27.09
C PHE A 51 1.50 23.15 -25.83
N ALA A 52 1.71 24.20 -25.04
CA ALA A 52 0.95 24.47 -23.80
C ALA A 52 -0.49 24.93 -24.06
N ILE A 53 -0.74 25.73 -25.11
CA ILE A 53 -2.10 26.14 -25.51
C ILE A 53 -2.91 24.94 -26.01
N ASN A 54 -2.30 24.05 -26.81
CA ASN A 54 -2.98 22.84 -27.29
C ASN A 54 -3.29 21.84 -26.16
N HIS A 55 -2.39 21.70 -25.17
CA HIS A 55 -2.66 20.91 -23.97
C HIS A 55 -3.81 21.48 -23.13
N SER A 56 -3.91 22.81 -23.05
CA SER A 56 -4.97 23.49 -22.30
C SER A 56 -6.31 23.47 -23.03
N ALA A 57 -6.32 23.55 -24.36
CA ALA A 57 -7.54 23.48 -25.17
C ALA A 57 -8.17 22.08 -25.18
N MET A 58 -7.36 21.01 -25.11
CA MET A 58 -7.86 19.64 -25.00
C MET A 58 -8.35 19.25 -23.58
N ALA A 59 -8.03 20.07 -22.57
CA ALA A 59 -8.49 19.86 -21.20
C ALA A 59 -9.99 20.23 -20.99
N ALA A 60 -10.61 20.94 -21.95
CA ALA A 60 -11.94 21.54 -21.79
C ALA A 60 -13.12 20.73 -22.37
N TYR A 61 -12.89 19.62 -23.09
CA TYR A 61 -13.96 18.87 -23.76
C TYR A 61 -14.43 17.64 -22.96
N THR A 62 -15.74 17.44 -22.93
CA THR A 62 -16.39 16.24 -22.37
C THR A 62 -16.19 15.02 -23.27
N THR A 63 -16.38 13.80 -22.72
CA THR A 63 -16.10 12.52 -23.41
C THR A 63 -16.87 12.32 -24.72
N ASP A 64 -18.03 12.97 -24.90
CA ASP A 64 -18.80 12.91 -26.14
C ASP A 64 -18.39 13.97 -27.18
N GLU A 65 -17.90 15.14 -26.77
CA GLU A 65 -17.43 16.17 -27.71
C GLU A 65 -16.08 15.84 -28.33
N ALA A 66 -15.22 15.07 -27.64
CA ALA A 66 -13.93 14.63 -28.16
C ALA A 66 -14.02 13.59 -29.28
N ARG A 67 -15.15 12.85 -29.38
CA ARG A 67 -15.38 11.87 -30.47
C ARG A 67 -15.65 12.52 -31.84
N GLN A 68 -15.91 13.82 -31.88
CA GLN A 68 -16.18 14.58 -33.10
C GLN A 68 -15.04 15.53 -33.52
N LEU A 69 -13.84 15.39 -32.97
CA LEU A 69 -12.67 16.15 -33.45
C LEU A 69 -12.22 15.61 -34.82
N SER A 70 -12.91 16.03 -35.88
CA SER A 70 -12.39 15.97 -37.25
C SER A 70 -11.18 16.90 -37.33
N VAL A 71 -10.03 16.35 -37.71
CA VAL A 71 -8.80 17.10 -37.98
C VAL A 71 -9.10 18.18 -39.01
N SER A 72 -9.08 19.46 -38.62
CA SER A 72 -9.10 20.54 -39.60
C SER A 72 -7.79 20.48 -40.41
N PRO A 73 -7.85 20.42 -41.75
CA PRO A 73 -6.66 20.35 -42.60
C PRO A 73 -5.97 21.71 -42.76
N ASP A 74 -6.50 22.79 -42.17
CA ASP A 74 -6.02 24.14 -42.43
C ASP A 74 -4.78 24.51 -41.60
N PRO A 75 -3.71 25.04 -42.23
CA PRO A 75 -2.48 25.41 -41.54
C PRO A 75 -2.72 26.60 -40.60
N ILE A 76 -2.19 26.51 -39.37
CA ILE A 76 -2.19 27.61 -38.40
C ILE A 76 -1.34 28.76 -38.97
N LYS A 77 -1.98 29.91 -39.21
CA LYS A 77 -1.33 31.16 -39.63
C LYS A 77 -0.98 32.00 -38.41
N VAL A 78 0.29 32.33 -38.24
CA VAL A 78 0.75 33.28 -37.22
C VAL A 78 1.30 34.51 -37.91
N THR A 79 0.72 35.68 -37.61
CA THR A 79 1.19 36.98 -38.10
C THR A 79 2.22 37.53 -37.12
N LEU A 80 3.43 37.78 -37.61
CA LEU A 80 4.51 38.37 -36.83
C LEU A 80 4.34 39.90 -36.74
N SER A 81 5.04 40.53 -35.79
CA SER A 81 4.95 41.98 -35.51
C SER A 81 5.44 42.88 -36.65
N ASP A 82 6.10 42.32 -37.66
CA ASP A 82 6.55 42.98 -38.90
C ASP A 82 5.54 42.82 -40.06
N GLY A 83 4.37 42.20 -39.81
CA GLY A 83 3.31 41.99 -40.80
C GLY A 83 3.49 40.73 -41.65
N ASN A 84 4.56 39.96 -41.46
CA ASN A 84 4.77 38.71 -42.19
C ASN A 84 3.94 37.56 -41.59
N VAL A 85 3.21 36.84 -42.45
CA VAL A 85 2.46 35.63 -42.07
C VAL A 85 3.33 34.40 -42.28
N LYS A 86 3.58 33.63 -41.22
CA LYS A 86 4.21 32.30 -41.32
C LYS A 86 3.15 31.21 -41.19
N GLU A 87 3.10 30.32 -42.17
CA GLU A 87 2.31 29.08 -42.12
C GLU A 87 3.14 27.97 -41.45
N GLY A 88 2.66 27.46 -40.31
CA GLY A 88 3.28 26.32 -39.64
C GLY A 88 2.94 25.02 -40.37
N LYS A 89 3.96 24.21 -40.72
CA LYS A 89 3.74 22.88 -41.31
C LYS A 89 2.97 21.98 -40.33
N ASN A 90 1.88 21.40 -40.84
CA ASN A 90 1.00 20.42 -40.21
C ASN A 90 1.65 19.58 -39.09
N CYS A 91 1.24 19.83 -37.84
CA CYS A 91 1.50 18.91 -36.75
C CYS A 91 0.56 17.70 -36.92
N LYS A 92 1.02 16.67 -37.64
CA LYS A 92 0.38 15.35 -37.60
C LYS A 92 0.63 14.76 -36.22
N ILE A 93 -0.27 15.03 -35.27
CA ILE A 93 -0.36 14.19 -34.05
C ILE A 93 -0.76 12.81 -34.57
N SER A 94 0.15 11.84 -34.50
CA SER A 94 -0.17 10.48 -34.92
C SER A 94 -1.38 9.99 -34.13
N ALA A 95 -2.30 9.27 -34.77
CA ALA A 95 -3.49 8.71 -34.11
C ALA A 95 -3.12 7.87 -32.87
N ASN A 96 -1.92 7.28 -32.86
CA ASN A 96 -1.36 6.55 -31.72
C ASN A 96 -1.08 7.45 -30.51
N LEU A 97 -0.55 8.67 -30.72
CA LEU A 97 -0.33 9.63 -29.63
C LEU A 97 -1.64 10.14 -29.02
N ALA A 98 -2.64 10.42 -29.86
CA ALA A 98 -3.96 10.84 -29.39
C ALA A 98 -4.69 9.72 -28.64
N SER A 99 -4.62 8.49 -29.15
CA SER A 99 -5.16 7.29 -28.49
C SER A 99 -4.48 7.04 -27.14
N ASN A 100 -3.15 7.10 -27.08
CA ASN A 100 -2.40 6.93 -25.84
C ASN A 100 -2.70 8.03 -24.81
N ALA A 101 -2.86 9.28 -25.26
CA ALA A 101 -3.25 10.38 -24.37
C ALA A 101 -4.68 10.20 -23.83
N LEU A 102 -5.61 9.68 -24.64
CA LEU A 102 -6.98 9.40 -24.22
C LEU A 102 -7.01 8.25 -23.19
N ILE A 103 -6.27 7.18 -23.44
CA ILE A 103 -6.10 6.05 -22.52
C ILE A 103 -5.49 6.54 -21.20
N ALA A 104 -4.44 7.36 -21.26
CA ALA A 104 -3.82 7.94 -20.06
C ALA A 104 -4.79 8.85 -19.27
N LYS A 105 -5.63 9.63 -19.97
CA LYS A 105 -6.66 10.48 -19.33
C LYS A 105 -7.73 9.63 -18.66
N GLU A 106 -8.20 8.57 -19.31
CA GLU A 106 -9.16 7.63 -18.72
C GLU A 106 -8.57 6.93 -17.50
N HIS A 107 -7.33 6.45 -17.58
CA HIS A 107 -6.63 5.82 -16.44
C HIS A 107 -6.49 6.79 -15.27
N LEU A 108 -6.17 8.06 -15.52
CA LEU A 108 -6.09 9.08 -14.48
C LEU A 108 -7.45 9.39 -13.85
N HIS A 109 -8.51 9.43 -14.67
CA HIS A 109 -9.87 9.63 -14.18
C HIS A 109 -10.32 8.48 -13.27
N GLN A 110 -10.12 7.23 -13.72
CA GLN A 110 -10.42 6.04 -12.92
C GLN A 110 -9.58 6.00 -11.64
N ALA A 111 -8.27 6.28 -11.71
CA ALA A 111 -7.40 6.33 -10.54
C ALA A 111 -7.85 7.40 -9.51
N THR A 112 -8.41 8.52 -9.97
CA THR A 112 -8.97 9.54 -9.08
C THR A 112 -10.26 9.06 -8.41
N LEU A 113 -11.12 8.33 -9.13
CA LEU A 113 -12.37 7.80 -8.59
C LEU A 113 -12.15 6.73 -7.53
N TYR A 114 -11.12 5.91 -7.70
CA TYR A 114 -10.83 4.79 -6.80
C TYR A 114 -9.69 5.06 -5.81
N ASP A 115 -9.19 6.29 -5.73
CA ASP A 115 -8.17 6.70 -4.77
C ASP A 115 -8.55 6.23 -3.35
N HIS A 116 -7.64 5.49 -2.70
CA HIS A 116 -7.86 4.93 -1.37
C HIS A 116 -8.19 5.99 -0.31
N LYS A 117 -7.75 7.25 -0.47
CA LYS A 117 -8.08 8.34 0.44
C LYS A 117 -9.56 8.72 0.37
N ILE A 118 -10.16 8.60 -0.81
CA ILE A 118 -11.57 8.90 -1.06
C ILE A 118 -12.41 7.68 -0.72
N LEU A 119 -12.08 6.51 -1.28
CA LEU A 119 -12.82 5.27 -1.04
C LEU A 119 -12.74 4.83 0.42
N GLY A 120 -11.57 4.94 1.04
CA GLY A 120 -11.34 4.50 2.41
C GLY A 120 -12.18 5.29 3.41
N VAL A 121 -12.36 6.59 3.17
CA VAL A 121 -13.29 7.42 3.96
C VAL A 121 -14.74 7.09 3.62
N LYS A 122 -15.09 6.96 2.34
CA LYS A 122 -16.46 6.62 1.89
C LYS A 122 -16.96 5.29 2.45
N GLN A 123 -16.08 4.31 2.61
CA GLN A 123 -16.39 2.99 3.18
C GLN A 123 -16.21 2.93 4.71
N GLU A 124 -15.90 4.05 5.36
CA GLU A 124 -15.64 4.12 6.81
C GLU A 124 -14.53 3.16 7.26
N LEU A 125 -13.48 3.04 6.46
CA LEU A 125 -12.31 2.21 6.74
C LEU A 125 -11.24 3.00 7.49
N ILE A 126 -11.00 4.23 7.07
CA ILE A 126 -9.91 5.07 7.57
C ILE A 126 -10.33 6.53 7.68
N ILE A 127 -9.70 7.26 8.59
CA ILE A 127 -9.78 8.72 8.67
C ILE A 127 -8.39 9.32 8.90
N HIS A 128 -8.18 10.53 8.40
CA HIS A 128 -7.04 11.37 8.75
C HIS A 128 -7.42 12.39 9.82
N HIS A 129 -6.45 12.85 10.61
CA HIS A 129 -6.65 13.97 11.54
C HIS A 129 -5.43 14.88 11.53
N GLU A 130 -5.63 16.20 11.63
CA GLU A 130 -4.56 17.20 11.60
C GLU A 130 -3.56 17.09 12.76
N TRP A 131 -3.96 16.45 13.85
CA TRP A 131 -3.10 16.22 15.03
C TRP A 131 -2.15 15.03 14.88
N SER A 132 -2.31 14.22 13.84
CA SER A 132 -1.40 13.12 13.53
C SER A 132 -1.12 13.06 12.01
N PRO A 133 -0.50 14.11 11.44
CA PRO A 133 -0.25 14.15 10.01
C PRO A 133 0.66 13.00 9.60
N GLY A 134 0.31 12.31 8.51
CA GLY A 134 1.03 11.14 8.02
C GLY A 134 0.73 9.85 8.79
N SER A 135 -0.21 9.86 9.75
CA SER A 135 -0.67 8.65 10.43
C SER A 135 -2.20 8.59 10.36
N TRP A 136 -2.72 7.47 9.88
CA TRP A 136 -4.16 7.29 9.66
C TRP A 136 -4.78 6.45 10.76
N PHE A 137 -6.02 6.80 11.13
CA PHE A 137 -6.82 5.99 12.04
C PHE A 137 -7.55 4.94 11.22
N PHE A 138 -7.41 3.68 11.62
CA PHE A 138 -8.22 2.59 11.08
C PHE A 138 -9.50 2.47 11.92
N LEU A 139 -10.64 2.67 11.28
CA LEU A 139 -11.96 2.47 11.86
C LEU A 139 -12.29 0.97 11.95
N PRO A 140 -13.37 0.53 12.65
CA PRO A 140 -13.63 -0.89 12.86
C PRO A 140 -13.59 -1.75 11.58
N HIS A 141 -14.16 -1.28 10.46
CA HIS A 141 -14.10 -2.02 9.19
C HIS A 141 -12.69 -2.03 8.59
N GLY A 142 -11.93 -0.93 8.66
CA GLY A 142 -10.53 -0.91 8.23
C GLY A 142 -9.65 -1.84 9.08
N ALA A 143 -9.86 -1.86 10.39
CA ALA A 143 -9.15 -2.73 11.32
C ALA A 143 -9.38 -4.22 11.03
N ARG A 144 -10.60 -4.61 10.61
CA ARG A 144 -10.90 -6.00 10.18
C ARG A 144 -9.99 -6.44 9.03
N ILE A 145 -9.87 -5.61 7.98
CA ILE A 145 -8.99 -5.89 6.83
C ILE A 145 -7.53 -5.92 7.28
N TYR A 146 -7.10 -4.90 8.05
CA TYR A 146 -5.72 -4.78 8.54
C TYR A 146 -5.29 -6.03 9.31
N ASN A 147 -6.10 -6.47 10.27
CA ASN A 147 -5.82 -7.66 11.07
C ASN A 147 -5.85 -8.94 10.22
N LYS A 148 -6.81 -9.07 9.30
CA LYS A 148 -6.86 -10.22 8.37
C LYS A 148 -5.60 -10.34 7.51
N LEU A 149 -5.05 -9.23 7.02
CA LEU A 149 -3.79 -9.23 6.27
C LEU A 149 -2.61 -9.69 7.14
N MET A 150 -2.53 -9.19 8.37
CA MET A 150 -1.49 -9.62 9.31
C MET A 150 -1.62 -11.10 9.65
N ASP A 151 -2.82 -11.56 9.98
CA ASP A 151 -3.09 -12.94 10.39
C ASP A 151 -2.87 -13.93 9.25
N PHE A 152 -3.23 -13.56 8.02
CA PHE A 152 -2.90 -14.32 6.82
C PHE A 152 -1.39 -14.56 6.72
N ILE A 153 -0.59 -13.50 6.84
CA ILE A 153 0.87 -13.62 6.78
C ILE A 153 1.44 -14.38 7.97
N ARG A 154 0.90 -14.21 9.19
CA ARG A 154 1.31 -14.99 10.37
C ARG A 154 1.07 -16.49 10.19
N ASN A 155 -0.05 -16.89 9.59
CA ASN A 155 -0.31 -18.29 9.29
C ASN A 155 0.77 -18.83 8.33
N GLN A 156 1.10 -18.07 7.30
CA GLN A 156 2.17 -18.45 6.37
C GLN A 156 3.56 -18.48 7.01
N TYR A 157 3.83 -17.62 8.00
CA TYR A 157 5.07 -17.66 8.79
C TYR A 157 5.21 -18.97 9.55
N ARG A 158 4.13 -19.45 10.17
CA ARG A 158 4.11 -20.71 10.91
C ARG A 158 4.48 -21.89 10.00
N ASP A 159 3.90 -21.96 8.82
CA ASP A 159 4.14 -23.06 7.87
C ASP A 159 5.55 -23.01 7.25
N ARG A 160 6.16 -21.82 7.21
CA ARG A 160 7.47 -21.57 6.59
C ARG A 160 8.61 -21.48 7.61
N GLY A 161 8.33 -21.76 8.88
CA GLY A 161 9.33 -21.80 9.94
C GLY A 161 9.91 -20.43 10.29
N TYR A 162 9.12 -19.37 10.19
CA TYR A 162 9.44 -18.07 10.76
C TYR A 162 9.03 -18.01 12.24
N GLN A 163 9.83 -17.31 13.04
CA GLN A 163 9.58 -17.07 14.45
C GLN A 163 9.21 -15.60 14.63
N GLU A 164 7.94 -15.33 14.96
CA GLU A 164 7.50 -13.96 15.27
C GLU A 164 8.13 -13.51 16.60
N VAL A 165 8.74 -12.33 16.59
CA VAL A 165 9.34 -11.66 17.74
C VAL A 165 8.70 -10.30 17.94
N ILE A 166 8.76 -9.80 19.17
CA ILE A 166 8.31 -8.44 19.52
C ILE A 166 9.51 -7.66 20.02
N SER A 167 9.87 -6.61 19.30
CA SER A 167 10.99 -5.73 19.65
C SER A 167 10.50 -4.35 20.15
N PRO A 168 11.27 -3.65 21.00
CA PRO A 168 10.94 -2.29 21.45
C PRO A 168 10.72 -1.30 20.30
N ASN A 169 9.99 -0.21 20.57
CA ASN A 169 9.78 0.87 19.59
C ASN A 169 10.77 2.02 19.74
N VAL A 170 11.36 2.18 20.92
CA VAL A 170 12.29 3.27 21.26
C VAL A 170 13.63 2.65 21.62
N PHE A 171 14.71 3.14 21.02
CA PHE A 171 16.07 2.71 21.31
C PHE A 171 16.98 3.90 21.55
N ASN A 172 18.00 3.70 22.37
CA ASN A 172 19.09 4.67 22.51
C ASN A 172 19.78 4.87 21.15
N MET A 173 20.18 6.11 20.85
CA MET A 173 20.81 6.48 19.57
C MET A 173 22.08 5.67 19.24
N ASP A 174 22.79 5.18 20.25
CA ASP A 174 23.98 4.35 20.09
C ASP A 174 23.71 3.08 19.26
N LEU A 175 22.49 2.52 19.31
CA LEU A 175 22.11 1.38 18.47
C LEU A 175 22.12 1.75 16.97
N TRP A 176 21.63 2.95 16.66
CA TRP A 176 21.57 3.46 15.28
C TRP A 176 22.94 3.88 14.78
N VAL A 177 23.80 4.39 15.68
CA VAL A 177 25.21 4.66 15.38
C VAL A 177 25.95 3.37 15.09
N GLN A 178 25.81 2.36 15.96
CA GLN A 178 26.43 1.05 15.77
C GLN A 178 25.99 0.44 14.43
N SER A 179 24.68 0.38 14.17
CA SER A 179 24.15 -0.19 12.93
C SER A 179 24.49 0.62 11.67
N GLY A 180 25.08 1.82 11.79
CA GLY A 180 25.39 2.72 10.68
C GLY A 180 24.19 3.55 10.19
N HIS A 181 22.98 3.26 10.65
CA HIS A 181 21.76 3.94 10.22
C HIS A 181 21.72 5.41 10.63
N ALA A 182 22.29 5.79 11.79
CA ALA A 182 22.32 7.19 12.21
C ALA A 182 23.04 8.10 11.20
N LYS A 183 24.00 7.57 10.43
CA LYS A 183 24.71 8.34 9.40
C LYS A 183 23.83 8.66 8.18
N HIS A 184 22.87 7.78 7.88
CA HIS A 184 22.09 7.83 6.64
C HIS A 184 20.63 8.22 6.84
N TYR A 185 20.05 7.92 8.00
CA TYR A 185 18.62 8.02 8.27
C TYR A 185 18.27 8.93 9.46
N LYS A 186 19.24 9.50 10.19
CA LYS A 186 18.94 10.28 11.40
C LYS A 186 18.01 11.48 11.13
N GLU A 187 18.10 12.10 9.97
CA GLU A 187 17.21 13.21 9.57
C GLU A 187 15.75 12.76 9.39
N ASP A 188 15.55 11.51 8.97
CA ASP A 188 14.25 10.86 8.77
C ASP A 188 13.78 10.10 10.02
N MET A 189 14.41 10.28 11.17
CA MET A 189 14.01 9.65 12.43
C MET A 189 13.29 10.64 13.35
N PHE A 190 12.31 10.13 14.10
CA PHE A 190 11.80 10.84 15.26
C PHE A 190 12.75 10.65 16.44
N VAL A 191 13.40 11.74 16.84
CA VAL A 191 14.37 11.75 17.94
C VAL A 191 13.75 12.39 19.17
N LEU A 192 13.98 11.77 20.33
CA LEU A 192 13.55 12.21 21.65
C LEU A 192 14.80 12.45 22.49
N GLU A 193 14.83 13.53 23.27
CA GLU A 193 15.87 13.75 24.27
C GLU A 193 15.34 13.35 25.65
N ILE A 194 15.99 12.36 26.28
CA ILE A 194 15.61 11.82 27.60
C ILE A 194 16.89 11.77 28.44
N ASP A 195 16.89 12.42 29.61
CA ASP A 195 18.03 12.43 30.53
C ASP A 195 19.38 12.80 29.87
N LYS A 196 19.36 13.78 28.95
CA LYS A 196 20.51 14.25 28.14
C LYS A 196 21.08 13.19 27.17
N GLN A 197 20.32 12.13 26.89
CA GLN A 197 20.62 11.14 25.86
C GLN A 197 19.60 11.23 24.73
N GLU A 198 20.06 10.97 23.52
CA GLU A 198 19.17 10.86 22.36
C GLU A 198 18.60 9.43 22.27
N PHE A 199 17.30 9.35 22.08
CA PHE A 199 16.58 8.14 21.75
C PHE A 199 15.87 8.33 20.41
N GLY A 200 15.71 7.25 19.64
CA GLY A 200 14.98 7.27 18.37
C GLY A 200 13.81 6.31 18.41
N LEU A 201 12.67 6.71 17.84
CA LEU A 201 11.68 5.74 17.38
C LEU A 201 12.29 4.94 16.23
N LYS A 202 12.11 3.62 16.24
CA LYS A 202 12.70 2.76 15.21
C LYS A 202 12.14 3.07 13.81
N PRO A 203 13.00 3.33 12.79
CA PRO A 203 12.58 3.43 11.39
C PRO A 203 12.56 2.07 10.66
N MET A 204 13.08 1.02 11.31
CA MET A 204 13.17 -0.36 10.82
C MET A 204 13.46 -1.33 11.99
N ASN A 205 13.23 -2.64 11.79
CA ASN A 205 13.40 -3.64 12.86
C ASN A 205 14.80 -4.28 12.90
N CYS A 206 15.58 -4.20 11.82
CA CYS A 206 16.80 -4.98 11.61
C CYS A 206 17.81 -4.92 12.78
N PRO A 207 18.16 -3.74 13.33
CA PRO A 207 19.09 -3.66 14.46
C PRO A 207 18.59 -4.38 15.71
N GLY A 208 17.28 -4.33 15.98
CA GLY A 208 16.69 -5.07 17.10
C GLY A 208 16.81 -6.58 16.92
N HIS A 209 16.66 -7.09 15.69
CA HIS A 209 16.80 -8.51 15.38
C HIS A 209 18.25 -8.98 15.50
N CYS A 210 19.23 -8.11 15.21
CA CYS A 210 20.64 -8.39 15.47
C CYS A 210 20.91 -8.58 16.97
N LEU A 211 20.29 -7.78 17.84
CA LEU A 211 20.38 -7.97 19.29
C LEU A 211 19.78 -9.30 19.74
N ILE A 212 18.63 -9.70 19.18
CA ILE A 212 17.99 -10.99 19.47
C ILE A 212 18.86 -12.16 19.02
N PHE A 213 19.47 -12.07 17.82
CA PHE A 213 20.42 -13.08 17.35
C PHE A 213 21.58 -13.22 18.34
N LYS A 214 22.19 -12.09 18.72
CA LYS A 214 23.39 -12.00 19.58
C LYS A 214 23.15 -12.38 21.03
N HIS A 215 21.90 -12.39 21.49
CA HIS A 215 21.56 -12.65 22.90
C HIS A 215 22.15 -13.95 23.46
N ARG A 216 22.35 -14.98 22.61
CA ARG A 216 23.01 -16.23 22.98
C ARG A 216 23.88 -16.76 21.85
N VAL A 217 24.80 -17.67 22.19
CA VAL A 217 25.59 -18.41 21.21
C VAL A 217 24.65 -19.22 20.30
N ARG A 218 24.94 -19.19 19.00
CA ARG A 218 24.19 -19.88 17.95
C ARG A 218 25.04 -20.99 17.37
N SER A 219 24.43 -22.13 17.03
CA SER A 219 25.07 -23.22 16.30
C SER A 219 24.67 -23.16 14.83
N TYR A 220 25.56 -23.60 13.93
CA TYR A 220 25.26 -23.77 12.50
C TYR A 220 23.99 -24.61 12.24
N ARG A 221 23.64 -25.50 13.17
CA ARG A 221 22.42 -26.35 13.09
C ARG A 221 21.12 -25.57 13.28
N GLU A 222 21.18 -24.39 13.91
CA GLU A 222 20.02 -23.51 14.05
C GLU A 222 19.76 -22.68 12.79
N LEU A 223 20.70 -22.66 11.83
CA LEU A 223 20.59 -21.86 10.61
C LEU A 223 19.98 -22.69 9.47
N PRO A 224 19.02 -22.13 8.72
CA PRO A 224 18.61 -20.72 8.72
C PRO A 224 17.63 -20.36 9.85
N LEU A 225 17.93 -19.29 10.59
CA LEU A 225 17.06 -18.70 11.61
C LEU A 225 16.27 -17.55 10.99
N ARG A 226 14.94 -17.64 11.02
CA ARG A 226 14.05 -16.65 10.39
C ARG A 226 13.25 -15.90 11.46
N LEU A 227 13.60 -14.64 11.72
CA LEU A 227 12.86 -13.79 12.65
C LEU A 227 11.88 -12.91 11.88
N ALA A 228 10.63 -12.86 12.31
CA ALA A 228 9.61 -11.99 11.72
C ALA A 228 9.06 -11.02 12.78
N ASP A 229 8.67 -9.82 12.38
CA ASP A 229 8.24 -8.77 13.32
C ASP A 229 7.29 -7.80 12.64
N PHE A 230 6.08 -7.68 13.20
CA PHE A 230 5.10 -6.68 12.81
C PHE A 230 5.23 -5.39 13.63
N GLY A 231 6.42 -5.08 14.12
CA GLY A 231 6.71 -3.93 14.96
C GLY A 231 6.29 -2.62 14.29
N VAL A 232 5.82 -1.68 15.12
CA VAL A 232 5.43 -0.35 14.63
C VAL A 232 6.69 0.46 14.32
N LEU A 233 6.78 0.91 13.08
CA LEU A 233 7.88 1.71 12.58
C LEU A 233 7.45 3.17 12.40
N HIS A 234 8.41 4.07 12.58
CA HIS A 234 8.21 5.49 12.34
C HIS A 234 9.32 6.09 11.49
N ARG A 235 8.93 6.84 10.46
CA ARG A 235 9.84 7.64 9.63
C ARG A 235 9.32 9.07 9.57
N ASN A 236 10.18 10.05 9.84
CA ASN A 236 9.86 11.47 9.83
C ASN A 236 9.83 12.02 8.41
N GLU A 237 8.95 11.45 7.60
CA GLU A 237 8.77 11.86 6.21
C GLU A 237 8.40 13.35 6.12
N GLY A 238 9.03 14.03 5.15
CA GLY A 238 8.74 15.42 4.83
C GLY A 238 7.25 15.59 4.52
N SER A 239 6.62 16.65 5.03
CA SER A 239 5.16 16.83 4.92
C SER A 239 4.66 16.89 3.46
N GLY A 240 5.50 17.33 2.52
CA GLY A 240 5.17 17.36 1.10
C GLY A 240 5.16 15.98 0.42
N ASN A 241 5.78 14.97 1.03
CA ASN A 241 5.86 13.61 0.49
C ASN A 241 4.71 12.73 0.99
N LEU A 242 4.01 13.13 2.05
CA LEU A 242 2.92 12.34 2.65
C LEU A 242 1.78 12.15 1.64
N CYS A 243 1.39 10.90 1.44
CA CYS A 243 0.34 10.52 0.51
C CYS A 243 -0.46 9.36 1.08
N GLY A 244 -1.58 9.68 1.74
CA GLY A 244 -2.51 8.65 2.21
C GLY A 244 -1.83 7.58 3.06
N LEU A 245 -2.12 6.31 2.74
CA LEU A 245 -1.48 5.15 3.34
C LEU A 245 -0.23 4.68 2.58
N THR A 246 0.00 5.16 1.36
CA THR A 246 1.14 4.75 0.54
C THR A 246 2.45 5.42 0.95
N HIS A 247 2.37 6.64 1.52
CA HIS A 247 3.52 7.32 2.13
C HIS A 247 3.12 7.92 3.49
N SER A 248 3.48 7.22 4.56
CA SER A 248 3.06 7.50 5.94
C SER A 248 4.24 7.57 6.91
N ARG A 249 4.03 8.27 8.02
CA ARG A 249 5.02 8.41 9.10
C ARG A 249 5.00 7.28 10.09
N ARG A 250 3.86 6.57 10.19
CA ARG A 250 3.67 5.39 11.03
C ARG A 250 3.19 4.25 10.14
N PHE A 251 3.86 3.12 10.22
CA PHE A 251 3.47 1.92 9.49
C PHE A 251 3.91 0.64 10.21
N GLN A 252 3.31 -0.49 9.87
CA GLN A 252 3.80 -1.81 10.27
C GLN A 252 4.15 -2.58 9.00
N GLN A 253 5.32 -3.20 8.99
CA GLN A 253 5.75 -4.05 7.90
C GLN A 253 5.64 -5.51 8.29
N ASP A 254 5.45 -6.37 7.31
CA ASP A 254 5.60 -7.82 7.46
C ASP A 254 7.10 -8.21 7.43
N ASP A 255 7.88 -7.47 8.21
CA ASP A 255 9.32 -7.45 8.14
C ASP A 255 9.90 -8.75 8.69
N ALA A 256 10.91 -9.27 8.02
CA ALA A 256 11.62 -10.43 8.51
C ALA A 256 13.08 -10.43 8.10
N HIS A 257 13.88 -11.04 8.97
CA HIS A 257 15.31 -11.16 8.82
C HIS A 257 15.72 -12.62 8.94
N ILE A 258 16.28 -13.15 7.86
CA ILE A 258 16.79 -14.52 7.80
C ILE A 258 18.30 -14.47 8.02
N PHE A 259 18.75 -15.06 9.12
CA PHE A 259 20.16 -15.31 9.38
C PHE A 259 20.51 -16.69 8.84
N CYS A 260 21.40 -16.76 7.86
CA CYS A 260 21.76 -18.01 7.19
C CYS A 260 23.26 -18.10 6.94
N ARG A 261 23.74 -19.29 6.60
CA ARG A 261 25.11 -19.48 6.08
C ARG A 261 25.18 -18.99 4.64
N GLU A 262 26.36 -18.59 4.18
CA GLU A 262 26.55 -18.19 2.77
C GLU A 262 26.07 -19.26 1.78
N SER A 263 26.31 -20.54 2.09
CA SER A 263 25.87 -21.67 1.26
C SER A 263 24.35 -21.84 1.18
N GLN A 264 23.58 -21.19 2.05
CA GLN A 264 22.12 -21.28 2.13
C GLN A 264 21.39 -20.12 1.44
N ILE A 265 22.12 -19.09 0.97
CA ILE A 265 21.51 -17.87 0.39
C ILE A 265 20.55 -18.21 -0.74
N LYS A 266 20.99 -19.00 -1.72
CA LYS A 266 20.19 -19.34 -2.91
C LYS A 266 18.86 -20.00 -2.52
N ASP A 267 18.91 -21.03 -1.67
CA ASP A 267 17.72 -21.76 -1.21
C ASP A 267 16.74 -20.87 -0.45
N GLU A 268 17.25 -19.97 0.40
CA GLU A 268 16.40 -19.06 1.17
C GLU A 268 15.77 -17.96 0.30
N VAL A 269 16.49 -17.47 -0.71
CA VAL A 269 15.94 -16.53 -1.70
C VAL A 269 14.84 -17.19 -2.51
N ILE A 270 15.04 -18.41 -3.02
CA ILE A 270 14.00 -19.15 -3.77
C ILE A 270 12.76 -19.37 -2.91
N LYS A 271 12.91 -19.79 -1.65
CA LYS A 271 11.78 -19.94 -0.72
C LYS A 271 11.03 -18.63 -0.49
N ALA A 272 11.75 -17.51 -0.38
CA ALA A 272 11.13 -16.21 -0.21
C ALA A 272 10.40 -15.74 -1.47
N LEU A 273 10.96 -15.97 -2.67
CA LEU A 273 10.31 -15.69 -3.94
C LEU A 273 9.03 -16.52 -4.13
N ASN A 274 9.07 -17.81 -3.80
CA ASN A 274 7.88 -18.68 -3.82
C ASN A 274 6.80 -18.20 -2.85
N PHE A 275 7.19 -17.67 -1.69
CA PHE A 275 6.23 -17.11 -0.73
C PHE A 275 5.61 -15.82 -1.27
N ILE A 276 6.41 -14.91 -1.86
CA ILE A 276 5.90 -13.71 -2.51
C ILE A 276 4.90 -14.07 -3.62
N ASP A 277 5.24 -15.04 -4.47
CA ASP A 277 4.37 -15.50 -5.55
C ASP A 277 3.04 -16.04 -5.03
N TYR A 278 3.07 -16.90 -4.02
CA TYR A 278 1.87 -17.44 -3.39
C TYR A 278 0.93 -16.33 -2.89
N VAL A 279 1.47 -15.33 -2.19
CA VAL A 279 0.69 -14.20 -1.64
C VAL A 279 0.12 -13.34 -2.77
N TYR A 280 0.91 -13.03 -3.78
CA TYR A 280 0.47 -12.17 -4.89
C TYR A 280 -0.55 -12.86 -5.81
N GLN A 281 -0.44 -14.17 -6.00
CA GLN A 281 -1.46 -14.95 -6.70
C GLN A 281 -2.80 -14.91 -5.95
N ILE A 282 -2.79 -15.05 -4.62
CA ILE A 282 -4.00 -14.92 -3.79
C ILE A 282 -4.65 -13.55 -3.94
N PHE A 283 -3.86 -12.48 -3.96
CA PHE A 283 -4.39 -11.14 -4.18
C PHE A 283 -4.83 -10.89 -5.63
N GLY A 284 -4.39 -11.70 -6.59
CA GLY A 284 -4.68 -11.51 -8.01
C GLY A 284 -3.78 -10.46 -8.67
N PHE A 285 -2.58 -10.24 -8.14
CA PHE A 285 -1.63 -9.26 -8.67
C PHE A 285 -0.76 -9.83 -9.78
N THR A 286 -0.44 -8.97 -10.75
CA THR A 286 0.72 -9.15 -11.63
C THR A 286 1.90 -8.34 -11.10
N TYR A 287 3.12 -8.83 -11.30
CA TYR A 287 4.32 -8.20 -10.76
C TYR A 287 5.55 -8.41 -11.64
N GLU A 288 6.52 -7.53 -11.44
CA GLU A 288 7.84 -7.57 -12.09
C GLU A 288 8.94 -7.74 -11.06
N LEU A 289 9.99 -8.47 -11.44
CA LEU A 289 11.18 -8.70 -10.63
C LEU A 289 12.35 -7.89 -11.18
N GLN A 290 13.04 -7.17 -10.30
CA GLN A 290 14.20 -6.36 -10.65
C GLN A 290 15.38 -6.70 -9.74
N LEU A 291 16.49 -7.14 -10.31
CA LEU A 291 17.75 -7.38 -9.59
C LEU A 291 18.60 -6.11 -9.65
N SER A 292 18.73 -5.43 -8.52
CA SER A 292 19.54 -4.23 -8.38
C SER A 292 20.94 -4.59 -7.88
N THR A 293 21.96 -4.26 -8.69
CA THR A 293 23.37 -4.65 -8.49
C THR A 293 24.22 -3.53 -7.90
N ARG A 294 25.49 -3.84 -7.62
CA ARG A 294 26.41 -3.00 -6.85
C ARG A 294 26.43 -1.51 -7.26
N PRO A 295 26.17 -0.59 -6.31
CA PRO A 295 26.33 0.85 -6.54
C PRO A 295 27.81 1.26 -6.56
N GLU A 296 28.09 2.49 -7.01
CA GLU A 296 29.45 3.06 -7.01
C GLU A 296 30.10 3.06 -5.62
N ARG A 297 29.31 3.31 -4.57
CA ARG A 297 29.74 3.25 -3.17
C ARG A 297 29.18 2.00 -2.52
N CYS A 298 30.02 0.98 -2.38
CA CYS A 298 29.64 -0.31 -1.82
C CYS A 298 30.46 -0.67 -0.59
N PHE A 299 29.88 -1.50 0.26
CA PHE A 299 30.53 -2.13 1.40
C PHE A 299 31.23 -3.43 0.93
N ARG A 300 32.45 -3.71 1.44
CA ARG A 300 33.29 -4.89 1.11
C ARG A 300 33.87 -4.92 -0.32
N ASP A 301 34.59 -6.00 -0.61
CA ASP A 301 35.40 -6.21 -1.82
C ASP A 301 34.57 -6.69 -3.02
N PHE A 302 35.18 -6.57 -4.21
CA PHE A 302 34.54 -6.89 -5.48
C PHE A 302 34.08 -8.35 -5.58
N GLU A 303 34.90 -9.27 -5.08
CA GLU A 303 34.70 -10.73 -5.19
C GLU A 303 33.43 -11.19 -4.44
N MET A 304 33.16 -10.63 -3.26
CA MET A 304 31.97 -10.96 -2.50
C MET A 304 30.69 -10.47 -3.17
N TRP A 305 30.74 -9.28 -3.78
CA TRP A 305 29.62 -8.75 -4.57
C TRP A 305 29.33 -9.62 -5.79
N GLU A 306 30.36 -9.99 -6.54
CA GLU A 306 30.20 -10.86 -7.70
C GLU A 306 29.58 -12.21 -7.32
N LYS A 307 30.08 -12.84 -6.25
CA LYS A 307 29.53 -14.11 -5.74
C LYS A 307 28.05 -13.99 -5.36
N THR A 308 27.67 -12.91 -4.71
CA THR A 308 26.31 -12.72 -4.18
C THR A 308 25.32 -12.30 -5.25
N GLU A 309 25.73 -11.44 -6.19
CA GLU A 309 24.96 -11.12 -7.38
C GLU A 309 24.71 -12.37 -8.22
N ASN A 310 25.73 -13.21 -8.42
CA ASN A 310 25.57 -14.48 -9.14
C ASN A 310 24.61 -15.43 -8.43
N ALA A 311 24.68 -15.54 -7.10
CA ALA A 311 23.73 -16.35 -6.33
C ALA A 311 22.28 -15.86 -6.49
N LEU A 312 22.05 -14.55 -6.53
CA LEU A 312 20.71 -13.97 -6.77
C LEU A 312 20.23 -14.19 -8.22
N ARG A 313 21.12 -14.09 -9.22
CA ARG A 313 20.79 -14.40 -10.62
C ARG A 313 20.37 -15.85 -10.78
N GLU A 314 21.16 -16.78 -10.25
CA GLU A 314 20.84 -18.22 -10.29
C GLU A 314 19.52 -18.52 -9.57
N ALA A 315 19.24 -17.87 -8.44
CA ALA A 315 17.97 -18.02 -7.74
C ALA A 315 16.77 -17.52 -8.57
N LEU A 316 16.92 -16.39 -9.26
CA LEU A 316 15.89 -15.84 -10.13
C LEU A 316 15.66 -16.70 -11.38
N ASP A 317 16.73 -17.21 -11.98
CA ASP A 317 16.65 -18.09 -13.14
C ASP A 317 15.98 -19.43 -12.78
N GLU A 318 16.29 -19.99 -11.62
CA GLU A 318 15.65 -21.21 -11.11
C GLU A 318 14.19 -20.99 -10.72
N PHE A 319 13.85 -19.81 -10.19
CA PHE A 319 12.47 -19.41 -9.91
C PHE A 319 11.62 -19.33 -11.20
N GLY A 320 12.25 -19.11 -12.35
CA GLY A 320 11.63 -19.32 -13.67
C GLY A 320 10.68 -18.21 -14.13
N LYS A 321 10.64 -17.07 -13.44
CA LYS A 321 9.88 -15.88 -13.88
C LYS A 321 10.78 -14.82 -14.52
N PRO A 322 10.27 -14.05 -15.50
CA PRO A 322 11.03 -12.97 -16.10
C PRO A 322 11.48 -11.93 -15.07
N TRP A 323 12.73 -11.52 -15.16
CA TRP A 323 13.34 -10.51 -14.31
C TRP A 323 14.22 -9.56 -15.11
N GLN A 324 14.48 -8.37 -14.57
CA GLN A 324 15.30 -7.33 -15.20
C GLN A 324 16.51 -7.01 -14.32
N LEU A 325 17.65 -6.76 -14.95
CA LEU A 325 18.84 -6.27 -14.26
C LEU A 325 18.83 -4.75 -14.20
N ILE A 326 19.03 -4.18 -13.01
CA ILE A 326 19.18 -2.75 -12.80
C ILE A 326 20.59 -2.50 -12.24
N GLU A 327 21.45 -1.89 -13.06
CA GLU A 327 22.84 -1.63 -12.69
C GLU A 327 22.96 -0.44 -11.73
N GLY A 328 23.72 -0.61 -10.64
CA GLY A 328 24.09 0.49 -9.74
C GLY A 328 23.04 0.90 -8.70
N GLU A 329 21.85 0.28 -8.69
CA GLU A 329 20.73 0.63 -7.80
C GLU A 329 20.62 -0.29 -6.56
N GLY A 330 21.62 -1.14 -6.31
CA GLY A 330 21.70 -1.97 -5.12
C GLY A 330 21.85 -1.15 -3.84
N ALA A 331 21.50 -1.73 -2.69
CA ALA A 331 21.76 -1.09 -1.41
C ALA A 331 23.28 -1.04 -1.15
N PHE A 332 23.75 -0.08 -0.34
CA PHE A 332 25.19 0.06 -0.10
C PHE A 332 25.80 -1.16 0.64
N TYR A 333 24.97 -1.96 1.31
CA TYR A 333 25.36 -3.16 2.08
C TYR A 333 25.16 -4.50 1.34
N GLY A 334 24.55 -4.49 0.15
CA GLY A 334 24.37 -5.69 -0.67
C GLY A 334 23.34 -5.55 -1.80
N PRO A 335 23.30 -6.52 -2.72
CA PRO A 335 22.34 -6.52 -3.82
C PRO A 335 20.92 -6.82 -3.32
N LYS A 336 19.92 -6.38 -4.09
CA LYS A 336 18.51 -6.57 -3.75
C LYS A 336 17.66 -6.98 -4.95
N ILE A 337 16.62 -7.76 -4.68
CA ILE A 337 15.53 -8.04 -5.61
C ILE A 337 14.35 -7.17 -5.18
N ASP A 338 13.95 -6.26 -6.05
CA ASP A 338 12.78 -5.42 -5.87
C ASP A 338 11.60 -5.99 -6.65
N ILE A 339 10.45 -6.08 -5.99
CA ILE A 339 9.24 -6.66 -6.57
C ILE A 339 8.17 -5.57 -6.68
N SER A 340 7.89 -5.18 -7.92
CA SER A 340 6.93 -4.14 -8.26
C SER A 340 5.60 -4.75 -8.69
N VAL A 341 4.55 -4.50 -7.91
CA VAL A 341 3.18 -4.93 -8.19
C VAL A 341 2.52 -3.93 -9.13
N SER A 342 1.78 -4.43 -10.12
CA SER A 342 0.92 -3.61 -10.97
C SER A 342 -0.51 -3.63 -10.46
N ASP A 343 -1.08 -2.46 -10.21
CA ASP A 343 -2.49 -2.35 -9.83
C ASP A 343 -3.44 -2.46 -11.05
N ALA A 344 -4.75 -2.36 -10.80
CA ALA A 344 -5.78 -2.41 -11.85
C ALA A 344 -5.74 -1.23 -12.85
N PHE A 345 -4.87 -0.23 -12.62
CA PHE A 345 -4.67 0.96 -13.47
C PHE A 345 -3.27 1.00 -14.09
N SER A 346 -2.52 -0.10 -14.02
CA SER A 346 -1.15 -0.24 -14.52
C SER A 346 -0.13 0.68 -13.85
N ARG A 347 -0.40 1.17 -12.64
CA ARG A 347 0.60 1.84 -11.80
C ARG A 347 1.44 0.78 -11.11
N LYS A 348 2.75 1.02 -11.05
CA LYS A 348 3.71 0.12 -10.42
C LYS A 348 4.03 0.60 -9.00
N PHE A 349 3.86 -0.29 -8.03
CA PHE A 349 4.20 -0.05 -6.64
C PHE A 349 5.22 -1.09 -6.18
N GLN A 350 6.39 -0.62 -5.75
CA GLN A 350 7.36 -1.50 -5.10
C GLN A 350 6.82 -1.90 -3.73
N CYS A 351 6.58 -3.20 -3.53
CA CYS A 351 6.00 -3.74 -2.30
C CYS A 351 6.94 -4.76 -1.66
N GLY A 352 7.24 -5.81 -2.42
CA GLY A 352 8.13 -6.88 -1.97
C GLY A 352 9.58 -6.46 -2.16
N THR A 353 10.44 -6.87 -1.23
CA THR A 353 11.89 -6.70 -1.37
C THR A 353 12.62 -7.87 -0.74
N LEU A 354 13.74 -8.26 -1.33
CA LEU A 354 14.70 -9.22 -0.78
C LEU A 354 16.09 -8.59 -0.86
N GLN A 355 16.70 -8.29 0.27
CA GLN A 355 17.97 -7.55 0.31
C GLN A 355 18.99 -8.37 1.10
N LEU A 356 20.17 -8.59 0.52
CA LEU A 356 21.28 -9.19 1.24
C LEU A 356 22.02 -8.11 2.04
N ASP A 357 22.38 -8.42 3.28
CA ASP A 357 23.15 -7.54 4.16
C ASP A 357 24.27 -8.29 4.85
N PHE A 358 25.49 -7.81 4.59
CA PHE A 358 26.73 -8.27 5.21
C PHE A 358 27.28 -7.29 6.24
N GLN A 359 26.78 -6.06 6.24
CA GLN A 359 27.22 -4.97 7.11
C GLN A 359 26.68 -5.12 8.53
N LEU A 360 25.37 -5.40 8.70
CA LEU A 360 24.79 -5.55 10.04
C LEU A 360 25.42 -6.73 10.81
N PRO A 361 25.61 -7.92 10.22
CA PRO A 361 26.37 -8.98 10.85
C PRO A 361 27.76 -8.56 11.34
N ASP A 362 28.51 -7.79 10.55
CA ASP A 362 29.83 -7.28 10.93
C ASP A 362 29.77 -6.24 12.06
N SER A 363 28.91 -5.24 11.90
CA SER A 363 28.73 -4.15 12.87
C SER A 363 28.33 -4.67 14.25
N PHE A 364 27.44 -5.66 14.29
CA PHE A 364 27.02 -6.28 15.54
C PHE A 364 27.94 -7.41 15.99
N LYS A 365 28.95 -7.79 15.20
CA LYS A 365 29.83 -8.94 15.46
C LYS A 365 29.01 -10.21 15.72
N LEU A 366 28.07 -10.47 14.82
CA LEU A 366 27.22 -11.66 14.89
C LEU A 366 28.04 -12.88 14.48
N GLU A 367 27.97 -13.93 15.28
CA GLU A 367 28.75 -15.15 15.08
C GLU A 367 27.93 -16.39 15.46
N PHE A 368 28.19 -17.51 14.78
CA PHE A 368 27.68 -18.83 15.12
C PHE A 368 28.82 -19.87 15.14
N SER A 369 28.70 -20.91 15.95
CA SER A 369 29.66 -22.02 15.99
C SER A 369 29.49 -22.96 14.80
N THR A 370 30.62 -23.31 14.17
CA THR A 370 30.65 -24.24 13.05
C THR A 370 30.58 -25.70 13.50
N GLU A 371 30.74 -26.65 12.57
CA GLU A 371 30.92 -28.08 12.90
C GLU A 371 32.13 -28.32 13.80
N ASP A 372 33.18 -27.53 13.61
CA ASP A 372 34.32 -27.43 14.51
C ASP A 372 33.96 -26.42 15.62
N GLU A 373 33.69 -26.90 16.84
CA GLU A 373 33.25 -26.06 17.96
C GLU A 373 34.26 -24.96 18.34
N ALA A 374 35.53 -25.11 17.94
CA ALA A 374 36.56 -24.10 18.15
C ALA A 374 36.51 -22.95 17.14
N LYS A 375 35.69 -23.04 16.09
CA LYS A 375 35.58 -22.04 15.03
C LYS A 375 34.21 -21.39 15.03
N THR A 376 34.21 -20.07 14.81
CA THR A 376 33.01 -19.27 14.59
C THR A 376 33.01 -18.68 13.19
N GLU A 377 31.82 -18.57 12.62
CA GLU A 377 31.57 -17.93 11.33
C GLU A 377 30.50 -16.85 11.49
N ARG A 378 30.41 -15.93 10.51
CA ARG A 378 29.41 -14.86 10.50
C ARG A 378 28.21 -15.26 9.64
N PRO A 379 26.98 -15.02 10.11
CA PRO A 379 25.81 -15.26 9.29
C PRO A 379 25.67 -14.16 8.23
N VAL A 380 24.99 -14.49 7.14
CA VAL A 380 24.44 -13.53 6.19
C VAL A 380 23.02 -13.21 6.60
N MET A 381 22.65 -11.94 6.54
CA MET A 381 21.30 -11.47 6.86
C MET A 381 20.55 -11.18 5.56
N ILE A 382 19.36 -11.76 5.41
CA ILE A 382 18.45 -11.47 4.30
C ILE A 382 17.27 -10.70 4.87
N HIS A 383 17.11 -9.45 4.46
CA HIS A 383 15.95 -8.63 4.76
C HIS A 383 14.85 -8.96 3.76
N ARG A 384 13.63 -9.17 4.25
CA ARG A 384 12.51 -9.42 3.35
C ARG A 384 11.20 -8.83 3.84
N SER A 385 10.44 -8.31 2.89
CA SER A 385 9.02 -7.98 3.06
C SER A 385 8.22 -8.52 1.89
N ILE A 386 6.97 -8.92 2.13
CA ILE A 386 6.06 -9.45 1.11
C ILE A 386 4.97 -8.43 0.84
N LEU A 387 4.34 -7.92 1.88
CA LEU A 387 3.35 -6.86 1.73
C LEU A 387 4.01 -5.49 1.54
N GLY A 388 5.23 -5.34 2.06
CA GLY A 388 5.83 -4.02 2.26
C GLY A 388 5.35 -3.50 3.61
N SER A 389 4.58 -2.42 3.65
CA SER A 389 3.79 -2.08 4.83
C SER A 389 2.34 -2.54 4.67
N VAL A 390 1.71 -2.91 5.78
CA VAL A 390 0.29 -3.30 5.80
C VAL A 390 -0.57 -2.13 5.33
N GLU A 391 -0.21 -0.90 5.68
CA GLU A 391 -0.88 0.33 5.22
C GLU A 391 -0.79 0.50 3.70
N HIS A 392 0.41 0.33 3.13
CA HIS A 392 0.62 0.48 1.70
C HIS A 392 -0.14 -0.60 0.93
N MET A 393 -0.03 -1.86 1.37
CA MET A 393 -0.76 -2.96 0.76
C MET A 393 -2.28 -2.79 0.89
N PHE A 394 -2.78 -2.29 2.03
CA PHE A 394 -4.19 -1.97 2.20
C PHE A 394 -4.68 -0.98 1.14
N ALA A 395 -3.92 0.10 0.89
CA ALA A 395 -4.27 1.06 -0.14
C ALA A 395 -4.27 0.44 -1.53
N ILE A 396 -3.22 -0.30 -1.88
CA ILE A 396 -3.12 -0.96 -3.20
C ILE A 396 -4.28 -1.92 -3.41
N LEU A 397 -4.64 -2.74 -2.42
CA LEU A 397 -5.76 -3.68 -2.52
C LEU A 397 -7.11 -2.95 -2.63
N LEU A 398 -7.30 -1.86 -1.87
CA LEU A 398 -8.52 -1.06 -1.95
C LEU A 398 -8.71 -0.48 -3.37
N GLU A 399 -7.64 0.03 -3.96
CA GLU A 399 -7.64 0.59 -5.32
C GLU A 399 -7.78 -0.51 -6.37
N HIS A 400 -7.06 -1.62 -6.22
CA HIS A 400 -7.08 -2.78 -7.12
C HIS A 400 -8.47 -3.42 -7.19
N TYR A 401 -9.12 -3.64 -6.04
CA TYR A 401 -10.49 -4.15 -5.98
C TYR A 401 -11.55 -3.08 -6.20
N LYS A 402 -11.19 -1.81 -6.40
CA LYS A 402 -12.14 -0.70 -6.58
C LYS A 402 -13.15 -0.60 -5.43
N GLY A 403 -12.73 -0.92 -4.21
CA GLY A 403 -13.60 -1.01 -3.03
C GLY A 403 -14.45 -2.29 -2.92
N LYS A 404 -14.34 -3.24 -3.85
CA LYS A 404 -15.10 -4.49 -3.86
C LYS A 404 -14.31 -5.66 -3.29
N TRP A 405 -14.04 -5.64 -1.99
CA TRP A 405 -13.23 -6.65 -1.31
C TRP A 405 -13.70 -8.10 -1.58
N PRO A 406 -12.77 -9.06 -1.75
CA PRO A 406 -13.10 -10.48 -1.79
C PRO A 406 -13.63 -10.95 -0.44
N PHE A 407 -14.45 -11.99 -0.41
CA PHE A 407 -15.19 -12.40 0.78
C PHE A 407 -14.30 -12.65 2.01
N TRP A 408 -13.15 -13.30 1.82
CA TRP A 408 -12.23 -13.61 2.91
C TRP A 408 -11.64 -12.34 3.55
N LEU A 409 -11.38 -11.28 2.77
CA LEU A 409 -10.77 -10.04 3.26
C LEU A 409 -11.80 -8.97 3.63
N SER A 410 -13.01 -9.08 3.10
CA SER A 410 -14.05 -8.07 3.24
C SER A 410 -14.36 -7.76 4.70
N PRO A 411 -14.53 -6.47 5.04
CA PRO A 411 -14.99 -6.06 6.35
C PRO A 411 -16.50 -6.14 6.51
N ARG A 412 -17.22 -6.36 5.40
CA ARG A 412 -18.69 -6.42 5.26
C ARG A 412 -19.07 -7.72 4.54
N GLN A 413 -18.85 -8.85 5.22
CA GLN A 413 -19.01 -10.17 4.62
C GLN A 413 -20.48 -10.49 4.34
N ALA A 414 -21.36 -10.30 5.32
CA ALA A 414 -22.80 -10.50 5.14
C ALA A 414 -23.64 -9.43 5.85
N ILE A 415 -24.88 -9.23 5.39
CA ILE A 415 -25.89 -8.44 6.08
C ILE A 415 -27.23 -9.16 6.05
N LEU A 416 -27.95 -9.16 7.17
CA LEU A 416 -29.29 -9.70 7.31
C LEU A 416 -30.34 -8.59 7.21
N CYS A 417 -31.30 -8.77 6.33
CA CYS A 417 -32.40 -7.86 6.07
C CYS A 417 -33.73 -8.57 6.39
N PRO A 418 -34.23 -8.49 7.63
CA PRO A 418 -35.55 -8.98 7.98
C PRO A 418 -36.64 -8.21 7.22
N VAL A 419 -37.63 -8.96 6.70
CA VAL A 419 -38.77 -8.43 5.95
C VAL A 419 -39.78 -7.72 6.86
N SER A 420 -39.94 -8.17 8.11
CA SER A 420 -40.88 -7.59 9.07
C SER A 420 -40.33 -7.67 10.50
N GLU A 421 -40.99 -6.97 11.44
CA GLU A 421 -40.65 -7.03 12.87
C GLU A 421 -40.69 -8.48 13.41
N LYS A 422 -41.62 -9.30 12.90
CA LYS A 422 -41.75 -10.71 13.32
C LYS A 422 -40.55 -11.57 12.94
N SER A 423 -39.85 -11.25 11.84
CA SER A 423 -38.66 -12.01 11.42
C SER A 423 -37.35 -11.46 12.02
N GLN A 424 -37.40 -10.38 12.82
CA GLN A 424 -36.20 -9.81 13.45
C GLN A 424 -35.57 -10.74 14.48
N ALA A 425 -36.37 -11.43 15.31
CA ALA A 425 -35.85 -12.36 16.30
C ALA A 425 -35.04 -13.49 15.64
N TYR A 426 -35.55 -14.01 14.52
CA TYR A 426 -34.86 -15.02 13.72
C TYR A 426 -33.60 -14.45 13.05
N ALA A 427 -33.65 -13.22 12.51
CA ALA A 427 -32.47 -12.56 11.95
C ALA A 427 -31.33 -12.42 12.98
N LEU A 428 -31.65 -12.04 14.23
CA LEU A 428 -30.66 -11.94 15.30
C LEU A 428 -30.08 -13.30 15.68
N GLN A 429 -30.89 -14.37 15.67
CA GLN A 429 -30.41 -15.73 15.89
C GLN A 429 -29.45 -16.18 14.78
N VAL A 430 -29.79 -15.94 13.50
CA VAL A 430 -28.91 -16.27 12.37
C VAL A 430 -27.61 -15.46 12.43
N ARG A 431 -27.69 -14.17 12.80
CA ARG A 431 -26.51 -13.34 13.03
C ARG A 431 -25.57 -13.99 14.05
N ASP A 432 -26.11 -14.44 15.18
CA ASP A 432 -25.31 -15.03 16.26
C ASP A 432 -24.64 -16.33 15.81
N GLN A 433 -25.32 -17.16 15.01
CA GLN A 433 -24.75 -18.38 14.45
C GLN A 433 -23.58 -18.08 13.48
N ILE A 434 -23.76 -17.12 12.57
CA ILE A 434 -22.72 -16.69 11.63
C ILE A 434 -21.53 -16.05 12.36
N HIS A 435 -21.80 -15.24 13.39
CA HIS A 435 -20.75 -14.63 14.20
C HIS A 435 -19.97 -15.67 15.02
N GLN A 436 -20.65 -16.66 15.62
CA GLN A 436 -20.00 -17.77 16.32
C GLN A 436 -19.11 -18.61 15.40
N ALA A 437 -19.45 -18.69 14.11
CA ALA A 437 -18.61 -19.34 13.10
C ALA A 437 -17.39 -18.50 12.66
N GLY A 438 -17.24 -17.27 13.17
CA GLY A 438 -16.09 -16.40 12.91
C GLY A 438 -16.25 -15.40 11.77
N TYR A 439 -17.47 -15.23 11.23
CA TYR A 439 -17.74 -14.30 10.14
C TYR A 439 -18.41 -13.01 10.61
N TYR A 440 -18.19 -11.92 9.87
CA TYR A 440 -18.83 -10.63 10.15
C TYR A 440 -20.18 -10.52 9.46
N VAL A 441 -21.23 -10.38 10.26
CA VAL A 441 -22.60 -10.18 9.77
C VAL A 441 -23.27 -9.02 10.49
N ASP A 442 -23.79 -8.08 9.72
CA ASP A 442 -24.59 -6.96 10.22
C ASP A 442 -26.09 -7.27 10.08
N VAL A 443 -26.96 -6.57 10.80
CA VAL A 443 -28.42 -6.76 10.71
C VAL A 443 -29.09 -5.40 10.54
N ASP A 444 -29.90 -5.24 9.50
CA ASP A 444 -30.70 -4.04 9.26
C ASP A 444 -32.11 -4.21 9.85
N THR A 445 -32.28 -3.78 11.10
CA THR A 445 -33.56 -3.77 11.81
C THR A 445 -34.40 -2.51 11.57
N THR A 446 -34.04 -1.66 10.60
CA THR A 446 -34.82 -0.45 10.32
C THR A 446 -36.19 -0.77 9.73
N ASP A 447 -37.15 0.15 9.85
CA ASP A 447 -38.49 0.01 9.26
C ASP A 447 -38.52 0.28 7.74
N SER A 448 -37.35 0.34 7.09
CA SER A 448 -37.23 0.53 5.65
C SER A 448 -37.79 -0.66 4.87
N LYS A 449 -38.36 -0.40 3.68
CA LYS A 449 -38.77 -1.46 2.76
C LYS A 449 -37.58 -2.35 2.39
N ILE A 450 -37.81 -3.66 2.22
CA ILE A 450 -36.76 -4.63 1.92
C ILE A 450 -35.91 -4.25 0.69
N GLN A 451 -36.55 -3.70 -0.35
CA GLN A 451 -35.86 -3.24 -1.57
C GLN A 451 -34.83 -2.14 -1.26
N LYS A 452 -35.16 -1.24 -0.33
CA LYS A 452 -34.25 -0.17 0.11
C LYS A 452 -33.08 -0.76 0.90
N LYS A 453 -33.34 -1.68 1.84
CA LYS A 453 -32.30 -2.38 2.62
C LYS A 453 -31.30 -3.10 1.71
N VAL A 454 -31.83 -3.90 0.76
CA VAL A 454 -31.01 -4.62 -0.23
C VAL A 454 -30.22 -3.65 -1.10
N HIS A 455 -30.83 -2.54 -1.54
CA HIS A 455 -30.12 -1.52 -2.32
C HIS A 455 -28.98 -0.88 -1.52
N GLU A 456 -29.21 -0.46 -0.28
CA GLU A 456 -28.19 0.12 0.60
C GLU A 456 -27.06 -0.87 0.89
N ALA A 457 -27.38 -2.15 1.11
CA ALA A 457 -26.41 -3.22 1.25
C ALA A 457 -25.54 -3.41 -0.02
N ARG A 458 -26.13 -3.33 -1.21
CA ARG A 458 -25.37 -3.38 -2.48
C ARG A 458 -24.46 -2.15 -2.63
N VAL A 459 -24.97 -0.96 -2.33
CA VAL A 459 -24.18 0.29 -2.42
C VAL A 459 -22.98 0.25 -1.48
N THR A 460 -23.17 -0.26 -0.26
CA THR A 460 -22.12 -0.44 0.76
C THR A 460 -21.20 -1.65 0.51
N GLN A 461 -21.44 -2.40 -0.57
CA GLN A 461 -20.59 -3.49 -1.07
C GLN A 461 -20.50 -4.75 -0.17
N TYR A 462 -21.58 -5.10 0.55
CA TYR A 462 -21.64 -6.41 1.22
C TYR A 462 -21.48 -7.56 0.22
N ASN A 463 -20.70 -8.59 0.56
CA ASN A 463 -20.52 -9.75 -0.32
C ASN A 463 -21.81 -10.57 -0.43
N TYR A 464 -22.49 -10.79 0.70
CA TYR A 464 -23.75 -11.52 0.79
C TYR A 464 -24.84 -10.68 1.45
N ILE A 465 -26.02 -10.66 0.84
CA ILE A 465 -27.22 -10.02 1.35
C ILE A 465 -28.20 -11.14 1.66
N LEU A 466 -28.56 -11.26 2.92
CA LEU A 466 -29.35 -12.35 3.47
C LEU A 466 -30.73 -11.81 3.83
N VAL A 467 -31.78 -12.36 3.24
CA VAL A 467 -33.17 -11.93 3.48
C VAL A 467 -33.91 -13.00 4.26
N VAL A 468 -34.63 -12.58 5.31
CA VAL A 468 -35.43 -13.48 6.16
C VAL A 468 -36.84 -12.94 6.37
N GLY A 469 -37.84 -13.70 5.90
CA GLY A 469 -39.26 -13.49 6.13
C GLY A 469 -39.84 -14.43 7.18
N GLU A 470 -41.17 -14.51 7.23
CA GLU A 470 -41.88 -15.46 8.09
C GLU A 470 -41.67 -16.92 7.60
N GLU A 471 -41.58 -17.14 6.28
CA GLU A 471 -41.33 -18.46 5.69
C GLU A 471 -39.95 -18.99 6.09
N GLU A 472 -38.90 -18.19 5.87
CA GLU A 472 -37.52 -18.57 6.24
C GLU A 472 -37.37 -18.82 7.75
N ALA A 473 -38.06 -18.05 8.58
CA ALA A 473 -38.07 -18.25 10.03
C ALA A 473 -38.72 -19.58 10.44
N ASN A 474 -39.77 -20.01 9.73
CA ASN A 474 -40.44 -21.28 10.00
C ASN A 474 -39.65 -22.49 9.48
N THR A 475 -38.91 -22.34 8.38
CA THR A 475 -38.11 -23.44 7.79
C THR A 475 -36.68 -23.50 8.29
N GLY A 476 -36.21 -22.50 9.04
CA GLY A 476 -34.82 -22.43 9.50
C GLY A 476 -33.83 -22.17 8.36
N GLN A 477 -34.25 -21.42 7.35
CA GLN A 477 -33.49 -21.13 6.14
C GLN A 477 -33.19 -19.64 5.99
N VAL A 478 -32.50 -19.26 4.92
CA VAL A 478 -32.23 -17.88 4.55
C VAL A 478 -32.15 -17.74 3.04
N SER A 479 -32.73 -16.66 2.51
CA SER A 479 -32.58 -16.29 1.11
C SER A 479 -31.30 -15.50 0.93
N VAL A 480 -30.43 -15.97 0.04
CA VAL A 480 -29.06 -15.48 -0.16
C VAL A 480 -28.96 -14.82 -1.51
N GLN A 481 -28.48 -13.57 -1.52
CA GLN A 481 -28.15 -12.83 -2.72
C GLN A 481 -26.68 -12.38 -2.70
N LEU A 482 -26.00 -12.59 -3.81
CA LEU A 482 -24.59 -12.19 -4.00
C LEU A 482 -24.50 -10.73 -4.44
N ARG A 483 -23.41 -10.05 -4.08
CA ARG A 483 -23.14 -8.65 -4.44
C ARG A 483 -23.29 -8.34 -5.93
N ASP A 484 -22.73 -9.21 -6.77
CA ASP A 484 -22.56 -8.98 -8.20
C ASP A 484 -23.50 -9.83 -9.09
N LYS A 485 -24.44 -10.57 -8.48
CA LYS A 485 -25.44 -11.39 -9.21
C LYS A 485 -26.86 -11.04 -8.76
N GLU A 486 -27.80 -11.04 -9.70
CA GLU A 486 -29.22 -10.85 -9.37
C GLU A 486 -29.89 -12.11 -8.84
N ASP A 487 -29.29 -13.28 -9.12
CA ASP A 487 -29.79 -14.58 -8.66
C ASP A 487 -29.87 -14.64 -7.13
N HIS A 488 -30.90 -15.34 -6.67
CA HIS A 488 -31.10 -15.67 -5.27
C HIS A 488 -31.22 -17.19 -5.12
N CYS A 489 -30.67 -17.72 -4.04
CA CYS A 489 -30.87 -19.10 -3.63
C CYS A 489 -31.32 -19.15 -2.17
N VAL A 490 -32.02 -20.21 -1.80
CA VAL A 490 -32.41 -20.44 -0.40
C VAL A 490 -31.53 -21.53 0.16
N LEU A 491 -30.86 -21.26 1.27
CA LEU A 491 -29.96 -22.19 1.94
C LEU A 491 -30.39 -22.41 3.39
N SER A 492 -30.11 -23.60 3.91
CA SER A 492 -30.08 -23.79 5.36
C SER A 492 -28.90 -23.00 5.95
N ILE A 493 -28.94 -22.68 7.25
CA ILE A 493 -27.81 -21.98 7.88
C ILE A 493 -26.54 -22.85 7.85
N GLU A 494 -26.68 -24.17 7.98
CA GLU A 494 -25.54 -25.10 7.88
C GLU A 494 -24.89 -25.06 6.50
N ASP A 495 -25.70 -25.10 5.43
CA ASP A 495 -25.19 -25.02 4.06
C ASP A 495 -24.56 -23.66 3.76
N LEU A 496 -25.13 -22.57 4.29
CA LEU A 496 -24.54 -21.23 4.16
C LEU A 496 -23.17 -21.16 4.82
N LEU A 497 -23.02 -21.68 6.05
CA LEU A 497 -21.74 -21.70 6.77
C LEU A 497 -20.72 -22.59 6.07
N LYS A 498 -21.15 -23.70 5.49
CA LYS A 498 -20.29 -24.55 4.64
C LYS A 498 -19.83 -23.79 3.41
N HIS A 499 -20.72 -23.08 2.72
CA HIS A 499 -20.37 -22.26 1.57
C HIS A 499 -19.36 -21.17 1.93
N PHE A 500 -19.56 -20.45 3.03
CA PHE A 500 -18.60 -19.45 3.52
C PHE A 500 -17.24 -20.08 3.83
N LYS A 501 -17.23 -21.27 4.43
CA LYS A 501 -16.00 -22.01 4.72
C LYS A 501 -15.25 -22.35 3.44
N ASP A 502 -15.93 -22.89 2.45
CA ASP A 502 -15.33 -23.27 1.17
C ASP A 502 -14.73 -22.04 0.44
N GLU A 503 -15.39 -20.88 0.54
CA GLU A 503 -14.88 -19.60 0.01
C GLU A 503 -13.65 -19.08 0.76
N VAL A 504 -13.46 -19.41 2.05
CA VAL A 504 -12.29 -18.93 2.82
C VAL A 504 -11.15 -19.94 2.93
N VAL A 505 -11.40 -21.24 2.74
CA VAL A 505 -10.41 -22.32 2.88
C VAL A 505 -9.20 -22.12 1.96
N VAL A 506 -9.36 -21.45 0.82
CA VAL A 506 -8.24 -21.16 -0.09
C VAL A 506 -7.23 -20.18 0.53
N PHE A 507 -7.63 -19.45 1.58
CA PHE A 507 -6.89 -18.33 2.16
C PHE A 507 -6.42 -18.57 3.61
N HIS A 508 -6.67 -19.77 4.15
CA HIS A 508 -6.23 -20.25 5.45
C HIS A 508 -5.31 -21.45 5.29
#